data_AF-A0AAW7IL52-F1
#
_entry.id   AF-A0AAW7IL52-F1
#
_cell.length_a   1.000
_cell.length_b   1.000
_cell.length_c   1.000
_cell.angle_alpha   90.00
_cell.angle_beta   90.00
_cell.angle_gamma   90.00
#
_symmetry.space_group_name_H-M   'P 1'
#
loop_
_entity.id
_entity.type
_entity.pdbx_description
1 polymer ?
#
loop_
_entity_poly.entity_id
_entity_poly.type
_entity_poly.pdbx_seq_one_letter_code
_entity_poly.pdbx_strand_id
1 'polypeptide(L)' 'MKKFIVCYTLENDIKREKIIKGPDVKKEDVLQDVLDKIVRSNYFIAKTDQGEYRINSSLIRYIQVLHEMHCFKYHTDHQ' A
#
# COMPACT_ATOMS: atom_id res chain seq x y z
N MET A 1 11.55 7.86 -6.15
CA MET A 1 10.53 7.24 -5.28
C MET A 1 9.94 6.03 -5.98
N LYS A 2 9.58 5.02 -5.21
CA LYS A 2 8.94 3.79 -5.68
C LYS A 2 7.50 3.76 -5.23
N LYS A 3 6.60 3.31 -6.11
CA LYS A 3 5.18 3.13 -5.81
C LYS A 3 4.84 1.65 -5.73
N PHE A 4 4.31 1.26 -4.59
CA PHE A 4 3.82 -0.08 -4.31
C PHE A 4 2.29 -0.07 -4.26
N ILE A 5 1.68 -1.16 -4.74
CA ILE A 5 0.26 -1.42 -4.54
C ILE A 5 0.14 -2.61 -3.59
N VAL A 6 -0.51 -2.38 -2.46
CA VAL A 6 -0.80 -3.43 -1.48
C VAL A 6 -2.27 -3.82 -1.63
N CYS A 7 -2.52 -5.08 -1.99
CA CYS A 7 -3.86 -5.65 -2.05
C CYS A 7 -4.17 -6.38 -0.74
N TYR A 8 -5.31 -6.04 -0.14
CA TYR A 8 -5.91 -6.72 0.99
C TYR A 8 -7.13 -7.48 0.49
N THR A 9 -7.05 -8.79 0.45
CA THR A 9 -8.21 -9.64 0.21
C THR A 9 -8.91 -9.85 1.53
N LEU A 10 -10.08 -9.25 1.67
CA LEU A 10 -11.00 -9.46 2.77
C LEU A 10 -11.96 -10.60 2.43
N GLU A 11 -12.70 -11.10 3.41
CA GLU A 11 -13.70 -12.16 3.19
C GLU A 11 -14.74 -11.83 2.11
N ASN A 12 -15.15 -10.56 2.02
CA ASN A 12 -16.22 -10.12 1.12
C ASN A 12 -15.79 -9.03 0.11
N ASP A 13 -14.51 -8.63 0.10
CA ASP A 13 -14.07 -7.46 -0.66
C ASP A 13 -12.56 -7.47 -0.93
N ILE A 14 -12.09 -6.67 -1.90
CA ILE A 14 -10.68 -6.43 -2.17
C ILE A 14 -10.39 -4.95 -2.06
N LYS A 15 -9.46 -4.59 -1.17
CA LYS A 15 -8.99 -3.22 -0.95
C LYS A 15 -7.56 -3.06 -1.45
N ARG A 16 -7.19 -1.89 -2.00
CA ARG A 16 -5.85 -1.62 -2.57
C ARG A 16 -5.21 -0.35 -2.05
N GLU A 17 -4.16 -0.43 -1.24
CA GLU A 17 -3.44 0.76 -0.76
C GLU A 17 -2.28 1.12 -1.67
N LYS A 18 -2.04 2.42 -1.86
CA LYS A 18 -0.87 2.95 -2.56
C LYS A 18 0.14 3.46 -1.55
N ILE A 19 1.34 2.90 -1.61
CA ILE A 19 2.45 3.25 -0.70
C ILE A 19 3.61 3.79 -1.55
N ILE A 20 4.07 4.99 -1.22
CA ILE A 20 5.22 5.63 -1.86
C ILE A 20 6.39 5.60 -0.89
N LYS A 21 7.51 5.00 -1.27
CA LYS A 21 8.71 4.86 -0.45
C LYS A 21 9.97 5.26 -1.24
N GLY A 22 11.09 5.31 -0.53
CA GLY A 22 12.42 5.60 -1.11
C GLY A 22 12.83 4.59 -2.20
N PRO A 23 13.79 4.95 -3.06
CA PRO A 23 14.27 4.10 -4.15
C PRO A 23 14.94 2.79 -3.70
N ASP A 24 15.42 2.71 -2.46
CA ASP A 24 16.13 1.51 -1.96
C ASP A 24 15.20 0.51 -1.24
N VAL A 25 13.93 0.89 -1.04
CA VAL A 25 12.94 0.04 -0.36
C VAL A 25 12.52 -1.11 -1.28
N LYS A 26 12.43 -2.31 -0.72
CA LYS A 26 11.99 -3.54 -1.41
C LYS A 26 10.55 -3.90 -1.01
N LYS A 27 9.93 -4.81 -1.77
CA LYS A 27 8.57 -5.30 -1.46
C LYS A 27 8.49 -5.96 -0.08
N GLU A 28 9.56 -6.62 0.36
CA GLU A 28 9.61 -7.32 1.65
C GLU A 28 9.54 -6.32 2.81
N ASP A 29 10.20 -5.17 2.68
CA ASP A 29 10.16 -4.09 3.67
C ASP A 29 8.72 -3.53 3.77
N VAL A 30 8.06 -3.34 2.63
CA VAL A 30 6.66 -2.89 2.58
C VAL A 30 5.71 -3.93 3.17
N LEU A 31 5.95 -5.21 2.91
CA LEU A 31 5.15 -6.28 3.51
C LEU A 31 5.30 -6.28 5.04
N GLN A 32 6.52 -6.11 5.55
CA GLN A 32 6.77 -6.05 6.99
C GLN A 32 6.05 -4.85 7.64
N ASP A 33 6.14 -3.66 7.05
CA ASP A 33 5.42 -2.47 7.51
C ASP A 33 3.90 -2.70 7.59
N VAL A 34 3.35 -3.38 6.57
CA VAL A 34 1.91 -3.70 6.51
C VAL A 34 1.51 -4.71 7.57
N LEU A 35 2.33 -5.74 7.81
CA LEU A 35 2.08 -6.72 8.87
C LEU A 35 2.13 -6.07 10.25
N ASP A 36 3.13 -5.22 10.49
CA ASP A 36 3.25 -4.44 11.73
C ASP A 36 2.01 -3.56 11.98
N LYS A 37 1.50 -2.89 10.94
CA LYS A 37 0.28 -2.08 10.99
C LYS A 37 -0.95 -2.91 11.38
N ILE A 38 -1.05 -4.12 10.85
CA ILE A 38 -2.14 -5.08 11.10
C ILE A 38 -2.10 -5.62 12.53
N VAL A 39 -0.92 -5.97 13.02
CA VAL A 39 -0.74 -6.54 14.37
C VAL A 39 -1.01 -5.49 15.46
N ARG A 40 -0.65 -4.23 15.22
CA ARG A 40 -0.79 -3.16 16.21
C ARG A 40 -2.23 -2.65 16.39
N SER A 41 -3.12 -2.89 15.44
CA SER A 41 -4.48 -2.35 15.49
C SER A 41 -5.51 -3.22 14.77
N ASN A 42 -6.68 -3.36 15.40
CA ASN A 42 -7.85 -4.01 14.80
C ASN A 42 -8.38 -3.24 13.58
N TYR A 43 -8.07 -1.96 13.47
CA TYR A 43 -8.48 -1.14 12.33
C TYR A 43 -7.37 -0.22 11.85
N PHE A 44 -7.26 -0.04 10.55
CA PHE A 44 -6.34 0.92 9.96
C PHE A 44 -6.90 1.57 8.70
N ILE A 45 -6.36 2.75 8.38
CA ILE A 45 -6.69 3.47 7.15
C ILE A 45 -5.74 3.04 6.04
N ALA A 46 -6.29 2.77 4.88
CA ALA A 46 -5.53 2.52 3.67
C ALA A 46 -5.94 3.53 2.59
N LYS A 47 -4.92 4.13 1.97
CA LYS A 47 -5.08 5.26 1.06
C LYS A 47 -5.02 4.82 -0.39
N THR A 48 -5.89 5.38 -1.21
CA THR A 48 -5.96 5.13 -2.66
C THR A 48 -6.12 6.44 -3.42
N ASP A 49 -6.04 6.36 -4.76
CA ASP A 49 -6.37 7.51 -5.61
C ASP A 49 -7.85 7.91 -5.50
N GLN A 50 -8.73 7.01 -5.09
CA GLN A 50 -10.17 7.25 -4.95
C GLN A 50 -10.56 7.70 -3.53
N GLY A 51 -9.60 7.88 -2.63
CA GLY A 51 -9.81 8.27 -1.24
C GLY A 51 -9.30 7.24 -0.24
N GLU A 52 -9.74 7.39 0.99
CA GLU A 52 -9.31 6.58 2.13
C GLU A 52 -10.42 5.63 2.56
N TYR A 53 -10.06 4.40 2.94
CA TYR A 53 -11.01 3.47 3.55
C TYR A 53 -10.42 2.86 4.83
N ARG A 54 -11.33 2.51 5.75
CA ARG A 54 -11.00 1.84 7.00
C ARG A 54 -11.09 0.33 6.80
N ILE A 55 -10.00 -0.39 7.03
CA ILE A 55 -9.95 -1.86 7.02
C ILE A 55 -10.05 -2.36 8.45
N ASN A 56 -10.91 -3.37 8.68
CA ASN A 56 -10.83 -4.22 9.86
C ASN A 56 -9.81 -5.34 9.60
N SER A 57 -8.75 -5.40 10.40
CA SER A 57 -7.66 -6.34 10.18
C SER A 57 -8.07 -7.80 10.36
N SER A 58 -9.09 -8.09 11.17
CA SER A 58 -9.59 -9.46 11.37
C SER A 58 -10.27 -10.07 10.14
N LEU A 59 -10.68 -9.23 9.19
CA LEU A 59 -11.31 -9.67 7.94
C LEU A 59 -10.30 -10.00 6.84
N ILE A 60 -9.02 -9.65 7.03
CA ILE A 60 -7.95 -9.88 6.05
C ILE A 60 -7.64 -11.38 5.98
N ARG A 61 -7.72 -11.94 4.77
CA ARG A 61 -7.38 -13.34 4.47
C ARG A 61 -6.04 -13.44 3.75
N TYR A 62 -5.75 -12.51 2.84
CA TYR A 62 -4.49 -12.48 2.10
C TYR A 62 -3.99 -11.05 1.93
N ILE A 63 -2.67 -10.91 1.93
CA ILE A 63 -1.96 -9.67 1.66
C ILE A 63 -1.02 -9.94 0.49
N GLN A 64 -1.06 -9.06 -0.50
CA GLN A 64 -0.15 -9.13 -1.63
C GLN A 64 0.46 -7.75 -1.90
N VAL A 65 1.79 -7.69 -2.00
CA VAL A 65 2.51 -6.50 -2.45
C VAL A 65 2.84 -6.69 -3.93
N LEU A 66 2.13 -5.95 -4.79
CA LEU A 66 2.34 -5.93 -6.23
C LEU A 66 3.39 -4.85 -6.55
N HIS A 67 4.61 -5.29 -6.86
CA HIS A 67 5.75 -4.48 -7.32
C HIS A 67 5.42 -3.80 -8.67
N GLU A 68 6.05 -2.72 -9.13
CA GLU A 68 6.43 -1.42 -8.58
C GLU A 68 6.66 -0.54 -9.81
N MET A 69 6.07 0.66 -9.87
CA MET A 69 6.43 1.63 -10.93
C MET A 69 7.37 2.66 -10.34
N HIS A 70 8.48 2.93 -11.03
CA HIS A 70 9.28 4.12 -10.74
C HIS A 70 8.41 5.35 -11.00
N CYS A 71 8.18 6.14 -9.95
CA CYS A 71 7.60 7.47 -10.12
C CYS A 71 8.72 8.39 -10.61
N PHE A 72 8.90 8.49 -11.92
CA PHE A 72 9.66 9.58 -12.52
C PHE A 72 8.83 10.85 -12.34
N LYS A 73 9.34 11.80 -11.54
CA LYS A 73 8.84 13.17 -11.60
C LYS A 73 9.34 13.73 -12.92
N TYR A 74 8.50 13.79 -13.95
CA TYR A 74 8.78 14.68 -15.06
C TYR A 74 8.65 16.10 -14.51
N HIS A 75 9.78 16.74 -14.21
CA HIS A 75 9.83 18.19 -14.25
C HIS A 75 9.57 18.56 -15.70
N THR A 76 8.31 18.88 -16.01
CA THR A 76 8.00 19.71 -17.17
C THR A 76 8.41 21.11 -16.76
N ASP A 77 9.71 21.39 -16.92
CA ASP A 77 10.21 22.75 -16.96
C ASP A 77 9.64 23.35 -18.25
N HIS A 78 8.48 23.97 -18.12
CA HIS A 78 7.98 24.89 -19.13
C HIS A 78 8.73 26.21 -18.95
N GLN A 79 9.66 26.43 -19.90
CA GLN A 79 10.30 27.68 -20.32
C GLN A 79 11.30 28.36 -19.38
#